data_AF-A0A356I7Z1-F1
#
_entry.id   AF-A0A356I7Z1-F1
#
_cell.length_a   1.000
_cell.length_b   1.000
_cell.length_c   1.000
_cell.angle_alpha   90.00
_cell.angle_beta   90.00
_cell.angle_gamma   90.00
#
_symmetry.space_group_name_H-M   'P 1'
#
loop_
_entity.id
_entity.type
_entity.pdbx_description
1 polymer ?
#
loop_
_entity_poly.entity_id
_entity_poly.type
_entity_poly.pdbx_seq_one_letter_code
_entity_poly.pdbx_strand_id
1 'polypeptide(L)'
;MHRTVTPLITVVLLLVALGMLVLMSASSERSVDASYFVQRQLIWLLLSVVAAILTARLDYRFYEKALIPLALASIILLILVRIPGIGKMVNGSWRWIQVGPMTIQPSEFAKPVFIIVMAWWLSRSLRRIDEIRYGVAIPFVLLSCFALPILVEPDYGTTILISAVGICLMLIAGARVGPLSAVAGVGLFGVAGLIFQNPERVGRIMAFLDPQTHEQGKAWQLANSLRAFASGEMFGVGFGNSFQKYHYLPEA
;
A
#
# COMPACT_ATOMS: atom_id res chain seq x y z
N MET A 1 -24.59 10.09 13.72
CA MET A 1 -23.71 9.22 12.90
C MET A 1 -23.87 9.45 11.39
N HIS A 2 -25.08 9.54 10.84
CA HIS A 2 -25.26 9.72 9.38
C HIS A 2 -24.58 10.98 8.80
N ARG A 3 -24.64 12.14 9.48
CA ARG A 3 -24.10 13.41 8.95
C ARG A 3 -22.57 13.44 8.75
N THR A 4 -21.79 12.66 9.48
CA THR A 4 -20.32 12.59 9.33
C THR A 4 -19.87 11.51 8.35
N VAL A 5 -20.67 10.45 8.17
CA VAL A 5 -20.33 9.35 7.25
C VAL A 5 -20.65 9.72 5.81
N THR A 6 -21.76 10.43 5.57
CA THR A 6 -22.16 10.88 4.22
C THR A 6 -21.06 11.64 3.47
N PRO A 7 -20.41 12.69 4.02
CA PRO A 7 -19.37 13.41 3.29
C PRO A 7 -18.17 12.54 2.93
N LEU A 8 -17.76 11.62 3.83
CA LEU A 8 -16.67 10.69 3.56
C LEU A 8 -17.01 9.77 2.39
N ILE A 9 -18.21 9.17 2.39
CA ILE A 9 -18.68 8.31 1.30
C ILE A 9 -18.73 9.09 0.00
N THR A 10 -19.24 10.33 0.01
CA THR A 10 -19.29 11.16 -1.19
C THR A 10 -17.91 11.42 -1.77
N VAL A 11 -16.93 11.77 -0.94
CA VAL A 11 -15.54 11.98 -1.39
C VAL A 11 -14.96 10.71 -1.99
N VAL A 12 -15.16 9.55 -1.35
CA VAL A 12 -14.69 8.26 -1.87
C VAL A 12 -15.32 7.95 -3.22
N LEU A 13 -16.63 8.14 -3.39
CA LEU A 13 -17.33 7.91 -4.66
C LEU A 13 -16.84 8.85 -5.76
N LEU A 14 -16.57 10.12 -5.44
CA LEU A 14 -15.99 11.08 -6.39
C LEU A 14 -14.59 10.67 -6.83
N LEU A 15 -13.73 10.23 -5.90
CA LEU A 15 -12.39 9.75 -6.22
C LEU A 15 -12.42 8.48 -7.07
N VAL A 16 -13.34 7.55 -6.77
CA VAL A 16 -13.56 6.35 -7.59
C VAL A 16 -14.02 6.73 -9.00
N ALA A 17 -15.00 7.64 -9.13
CA ALA A 17 -15.49 8.10 -10.42
C ALA A 17 -14.37 8.77 -11.23
N LEU A 18 -13.58 9.64 -10.61
CA LEU A 18 -12.43 10.28 -11.24
C LEU A 18 -11.38 9.24 -11.67
N GLY A 19 -11.09 8.25 -10.82
CA GLY A 19 -10.18 7.15 -11.15
C GLY A 19 -10.67 6.31 -12.34
N MET A 20 -11.98 6.03 -12.42
CA MET A 20 -12.58 5.34 -13.57
C MET A 20 -12.45 6.16 -14.86
N LEU A 21 -12.68 7.47 -14.80
CA LEU A 21 -12.52 8.36 -15.96
C LEU A 21 -11.07 8.37 -16.47
N VAL A 22 -10.10 8.46 -15.56
CA VAL A 22 -8.67 8.41 -15.89
C VAL A 22 -8.31 7.05 -16.49
N LEU A 23 -8.83 5.95 -15.94
CA LEU A 23 -8.61 4.61 -16.47
C LEU A 23 -9.16 4.46 -17.89
N MET A 24 -10.38 4.92 -18.14
CA MET A 24 -11.00 4.88 -19.48
C MET A 24 -10.15 5.66 -20.50
N SER A 25 -9.66 6.85 -20.10
CA SER A 25 -8.73 7.61 -20.93
C SER A 25 -7.46 6.78 -21.20
N ALA A 26 -6.74 6.32 -20.17
CA ALA A 26 -5.49 5.57 -20.32
C ALA A 26 -5.64 4.28 -21.15
N SER A 27 -6.73 3.54 -20.97
CA SER A 27 -6.97 2.24 -21.65
C SER A 27 -7.39 2.36 -23.11
N SER A 28 -7.99 3.50 -23.52
CA SER A 28 -8.43 3.72 -24.91
C SER A 28 -7.31 3.69 -25.95
N GLU A 29 -6.06 3.94 -25.54
CA GLU A 29 -4.93 4.07 -26.47
C GLU A 29 -4.07 2.82 -26.62
N ARG A 30 -4.28 1.78 -25.79
CA ARG A 30 -3.48 0.55 -25.83
C ARG A 30 -3.92 -0.50 -26.87
N SER A 31 -4.97 -0.20 -27.63
CA SER A 31 -5.59 -0.97 -28.72
C SER A 31 -6.34 -2.28 -28.35
N VAL A 32 -7.42 -2.49 -29.11
CA VAL A 32 -8.45 -3.55 -29.21
C VAL A 32 -9.51 -3.66 -28.09
N ASP A 33 -9.20 -3.58 -26.80
CA ASP A 33 -10.25 -3.71 -25.77
C ASP A 33 -10.02 -2.80 -24.55
N ALA A 34 -10.21 -1.49 -24.73
CA ALA A 34 -10.35 -0.56 -23.60
C ALA A 34 -11.45 -1.04 -22.61
N SER A 35 -12.48 -1.69 -23.16
CA SER A 35 -13.55 -2.38 -22.44
C SER A 35 -13.03 -3.42 -21.45
N TYR A 36 -11.94 -4.13 -21.74
CA TYR A 36 -11.43 -5.20 -20.87
C TYR A 36 -10.95 -4.67 -19.51
N PHE A 37 -10.15 -3.61 -19.50
CA PHE A 37 -9.65 -3.01 -18.25
C PHE A 37 -10.78 -2.39 -17.43
N VAL A 38 -11.72 -1.73 -18.11
CA VAL A 38 -12.90 -1.11 -17.47
C VAL A 38 -13.82 -2.18 -16.88
N GLN A 39 -14.14 -3.24 -17.61
CA GLN A 39 -14.96 -4.36 -17.13
C GLN A 39 -14.33 -5.02 -15.91
N ARG A 40 -13.02 -5.29 -15.95
CA ARG A 40 -12.31 -5.86 -14.81
C ARG A 40 -12.31 -4.93 -13.60
N GLN A 41 -12.11 -3.62 -13.81
CA GLN A 41 -12.19 -2.63 -12.72
C GLN A 41 -13.60 -2.53 -12.13
N LEU A 42 -14.65 -2.61 -12.95
CA LEU A 42 -16.03 -2.66 -12.47
C LEU A 42 -16.31 -3.89 -11.62
N ILE A 43 -15.78 -5.07 -11.99
CA ILE A 43 -15.89 -6.29 -11.18
C ILE A 43 -15.20 -6.10 -9.82
N TRP A 44 -13.98 -5.57 -9.79
CA TRP A 44 -13.27 -5.29 -8.54
C TRP A 44 -13.97 -4.24 -7.68
N LEU A 45 -14.52 -3.20 -8.31
CA LEU A 45 -15.29 -2.18 -7.60
C LEU A 45 -16.54 -2.80 -6.97
N LEU A 46 -17.29 -3.62 -7.72
CA LEU A 46 -18.47 -4.31 -7.21
C LEU A 46 -18.12 -5.23 -6.03
N LEU A 47 -17.06 -6.04 -6.16
CA LEU A 47 -16.57 -6.90 -5.08
C LEU A 47 -16.14 -6.07 -3.86
N SER A 48 -15.50 -4.93 -4.06
CA SER A 48 -15.08 -4.02 -2.98
C SER A 48 -16.27 -3.40 -2.27
N VAL A 49 -17.32 -3.00 -2.99
CA VAL A 49 -18.55 -2.46 -2.41
C VAL A 49 -19.28 -3.53 -1.59
N VAL A 50 -19.38 -4.75 -2.11
CA VAL A 50 -19.98 -5.88 -1.37
C VAL A 50 -19.17 -6.16 -0.10
N ALA A 51 -17.84 -6.24 -0.20
CA ALA A 51 -16.96 -6.44 0.95
C ALA A 51 -17.09 -5.30 1.98
N ALA A 52 -17.18 -4.04 1.53
CA ALA A 52 -17.38 -2.88 2.39
C ALA A 52 -18.73 -2.93 3.13
N ILE A 53 -19.82 -3.32 2.45
CA ILE A 53 -21.13 -3.47 3.07
C ILE A 53 -21.12 -4.61 4.11
N LEU A 54 -20.56 -5.77 3.77
CA LEU A 54 -20.47 -6.91 4.68
C LEU A 54 -19.67 -6.57 5.93
N THR A 55 -18.50 -5.95 5.77
CA THR A 55 -17.65 -5.53 6.90
C THR A 55 -18.30 -4.43 7.73
N ALA A 56 -18.99 -3.47 7.12
CA ALA A 56 -19.73 -2.44 7.85
C ALA A 56 -20.93 -2.97 8.66
N ARG A 57 -21.45 -4.16 8.31
CA ARG A 57 -22.55 -4.82 9.05
C ARG A 57 -22.05 -5.69 10.21
N LEU A 58 -20.76 -6.02 10.25
CA LEU A 58 -20.17 -6.81 11.32
C LEU A 58 -19.91 -5.93 12.55
N ASP A 59 -20.32 -6.41 13.73
CA ASP A 59 -20.01 -5.75 15.00
C ASP A 59 -18.48 -5.75 15.21
N TYR A 60 -17.93 -4.61 15.65
CA TYR A 60 -16.51 -4.47 15.98
C TYR A 60 -16.04 -5.54 16.99
N ARG A 61 -16.94 -6.01 17.88
CA ARG A 61 -16.66 -7.08 18.86
C ARG A 61 -16.36 -8.43 18.22
N PHE A 62 -16.84 -8.67 16.99
CA PHE A 62 -16.49 -9.87 16.24
C PHE A 62 -14.98 -9.88 15.93
N TYR A 63 -14.44 -8.75 15.47
CA TYR A 63 -13.02 -8.61 15.15
C TYR A 63 -12.13 -8.77 16.38
N GLU A 64 -12.60 -8.34 17.55
CA GLU A 64 -11.89 -8.55 18.81
C GLU A 64 -11.80 -10.04 19.18
N LYS A 65 -12.89 -10.80 18.99
CA LYS A 65 -12.90 -12.26 19.23
C LYS A 65 -12.09 -13.03 18.18
N ALA A 66 -12.14 -12.58 16.93
CA ALA A 66 -11.44 -13.17 15.80
C ALA A 66 -10.00 -12.65 15.65
N LEU A 67 -9.48 -11.86 16.59
CA LEU A 67 -8.20 -11.16 16.43
C LEU A 67 -7.03 -12.11 16.21
N ILE A 68 -6.89 -13.10 17.09
CA ILE A 68 -5.80 -14.09 17.02
C ILE A 68 -5.88 -14.90 15.73
N PRO A 69 -7.03 -15.51 15.33
CA PRO A 69 -7.08 -16.23 14.07
C PRO A 69 -6.84 -15.32 12.86
N LEU A 70 -7.32 -14.06 12.86
CA LEU A 70 -7.04 -13.11 11.77
C LEU A 70 -5.56 -12.76 11.66
N ALA A 71 -4.90 -12.50 12.80
CA ALA A 71 -3.48 -12.19 12.86
C ALA A 71 -2.64 -13.38 12.37
N LEU A 72 -2.92 -14.59 12.88
CA LEU A 72 -2.23 -15.81 12.45
C LEU A 72 -2.46 -16.10 10.97
N ALA A 73 -3.71 -16.01 10.49
CA ALA A 73 -4.01 -16.20 9.07
C ALA A 73 -3.25 -15.20 8.19
N SER A 74 -3.15 -13.93 8.61
CA SER A 74 -2.41 -12.90 7.87
C SER A 74 -0.92 -13.21 7.81
N ILE A 75 -0.32 -13.56 8.95
CA ILE A 75 1.11 -13.92 9.02
C ILE A 75 1.39 -15.18 8.19
N ILE A 76 0.52 -16.19 8.28
CA ILE A 76 0.65 -17.42 7.49
C ILE A 76 0.57 -17.09 5.99
N LEU A 77 -0.37 -16.24 5.55
CA LEU A 77 -0.48 -15.86 4.15
C LEU A 77 0.77 -15.11 3.64
N LEU A 78 1.35 -14.22 4.45
CA LEU A 78 2.62 -13.55 4.15
C LEU A 78 3.81 -14.52 4.05
N ILE A 79 3.79 -15.61 4.82
CA ILE A 79 4.83 -16.64 4.71
C ILE A 79 4.58 -17.51 3.47
N LEU A 80 3.33 -17.89 3.21
CA LEU A 80 2.93 -18.79 2.11
C LEU A 80 3.22 -18.20 0.73
N VAL A 81 3.10 -16.88 0.55
CA VAL A 81 3.37 -16.25 -0.74
C VAL A 81 4.83 -16.39 -1.20
N ARG A 82 5.75 -16.70 -0.28
CA ARG A 82 7.14 -16.97 -0.61
C ARG A 82 7.39 -18.41 -1.08
N ILE A 83 6.44 -19.32 -0.86
CA ILE A 83 6.62 -20.74 -1.22
C ILE A 83 6.47 -20.89 -2.75
N PRO A 84 7.50 -21.41 -3.45
CA PRO A 84 7.40 -21.71 -4.87
C PRO A 84 6.25 -22.69 -5.13
N GLY A 85 5.35 -22.33 -6.06
CA GLY A 85 4.15 -23.12 -6.37
C GLY A 85 2.86 -22.56 -5.77
N ILE A 86 2.94 -21.75 -4.71
CA ILE A 86 1.79 -21.00 -4.15
C ILE A 86 1.87 -19.53 -4.56
N GLY A 87 3.02 -18.91 -4.35
CA GLY A 87 3.28 -17.55 -4.78
C GLY A 87 3.55 -17.45 -6.29
N LYS A 88 3.36 -16.25 -6.81
CA LYS A 88 3.73 -15.86 -8.17
C LYS A 88 4.78 -14.76 -8.11
N MET A 89 5.93 -15.01 -8.73
CA MET A 89 6.96 -13.98 -8.91
C MET A 89 6.52 -13.03 -10.03
N VAL A 90 6.38 -11.74 -9.70
CA VAL A 90 6.15 -10.67 -10.67
C VAL A 90 7.23 -9.61 -10.45
N ASN A 91 7.95 -9.22 -11.50
CA ASN A 91 9.02 -8.22 -11.46
C ASN A 91 10.07 -8.48 -10.36
N GLY A 92 10.48 -9.75 -10.21
CA GLY A 92 11.48 -10.17 -9.23
C GLY A 92 10.99 -10.25 -7.77
N SER A 93 9.66 -10.19 -7.54
CA SER A 93 9.08 -10.17 -6.20
C SER A 93 7.92 -11.17 -6.05
N TRP A 94 7.97 -11.98 -4.98
CA TRP A 94 6.96 -12.96 -4.61
C TRP A 94 5.91 -12.33 -3.69
N ARG A 95 4.97 -11.57 -4.27
CA ARG A 95 3.93 -10.84 -3.52
C ARG A 95 2.50 -11.27 -3.83
N TRP A 96 2.32 -12.06 -4.87
CA TRP A 96 1.00 -12.36 -5.41
C TRP A 96 0.67 -13.83 -5.23
N ILE A 97 -0.50 -14.13 -4.68
CA ILE A 97 -1.08 -15.47 -4.70
C ILE A 97 -2.13 -15.49 -5.80
N GLN A 98 -1.99 -16.39 -6.77
CA GLN A 98 -2.97 -16.55 -7.83
C GLN A 98 -4.04 -17.56 -7.40
N VAL A 99 -5.28 -17.11 -7.30
CA VAL A 99 -6.45 -17.92 -6.96
C VAL A 99 -7.38 -17.91 -8.16
N GLY A 100 -7.22 -18.88 -9.06
CA GLY A 100 -7.94 -18.95 -10.32
C GLY A 100 -7.66 -17.73 -11.22
N PRO A 101 -8.68 -16.96 -11.66
CA PRO A 101 -8.50 -15.76 -12.47
C PRO A 101 -8.09 -14.52 -11.65
N MET A 102 -8.11 -14.61 -10.32
CA MET A 102 -7.83 -13.49 -9.42
C MET A 102 -6.42 -13.57 -8.85
N THR A 103 -5.82 -12.42 -8.60
CA THR A 103 -4.54 -12.30 -7.92
C THR A 103 -4.74 -11.51 -6.63
N ILE A 104 -4.37 -12.09 -5.51
CA ILE A 104 -4.50 -11.48 -4.19
C ILE A 104 -3.11 -11.17 -3.67
N GLN A 105 -2.94 -9.98 -3.10
CA GLN A 105 -1.72 -9.59 -2.42
C GLN A 105 -1.93 -9.74 -0.91
N PRO A 106 -1.27 -10.69 -0.23
CA PRO A 106 -1.44 -10.91 1.21
C PRO A 106 -1.14 -9.68 2.07
N SER A 107 -0.19 -8.84 1.66
CA SER A 107 0.16 -7.63 2.39
C SER A 107 -0.98 -6.59 2.43
N GLU A 108 -1.89 -6.59 1.46
CA GLU A 108 -3.10 -5.75 1.48
C GLU A 108 -4.06 -6.18 2.58
N PHE A 109 -4.20 -7.49 2.82
CA PHE A 109 -5.01 -8.04 3.91
C PHE A 109 -4.34 -7.86 5.27
N ALA A 110 -3.01 -7.98 5.32
CA ALA A 110 -2.24 -7.85 6.55
C ALA A 110 -2.30 -6.45 7.18
N LYS A 111 -2.40 -5.38 6.36
CA LYS A 111 -2.48 -3.98 6.82
C LYS A 111 -3.64 -3.70 7.79
N PRO A 112 -4.92 -3.93 7.42
CA PRO A 112 -6.03 -3.68 8.34
C PRO A 112 -5.96 -4.60 9.56
N VAL A 113 -5.56 -5.86 9.42
CA VAL A 113 -5.39 -6.78 10.56
C VAL A 113 -4.34 -6.28 11.53
N PHE A 114 -3.19 -5.81 11.03
CA PHE A 114 -2.14 -5.18 11.83
C PHE A 114 -2.67 -3.98 12.63
N ILE A 115 -3.44 -3.09 12.00
CA ILE A 115 -4.03 -1.93 12.67
C ILE A 115 -4.95 -2.38 13.81
N ILE A 116 -5.80 -3.38 13.58
CA ILE A 116 -6.70 -3.92 14.61
C ILE A 116 -5.89 -4.54 15.76
N VAL A 117 -4.86 -5.33 15.47
CA VAL A 117 -3.98 -5.94 16.49
C VAL A 117 -3.28 -4.89 17.34
N MET A 118 -2.72 -3.86 16.69
CA MET A 118 -2.06 -2.75 17.37
C MET A 118 -3.03 -1.95 18.24
N ALA A 119 -4.18 -1.57 17.69
CA ALA A 119 -5.20 -0.82 18.42
C ALA A 119 -5.73 -1.62 19.63
N TRP A 120 -5.95 -2.92 19.46
CA TRP A 120 -6.37 -3.80 20.54
C TRP A 120 -5.34 -3.90 21.66
N TRP A 121 -4.05 -4.05 21.33
CA TRP A 121 -3.00 -4.13 22.34
C TRP A 121 -2.84 -2.80 23.08
N LEU A 122 -2.74 -1.68 22.34
CA LEU A 122 -2.51 -0.35 22.89
C LEU A 122 -3.69 0.10 23.76
N SER A 123 -4.93 -0.16 23.35
CA SER A 123 -6.11 0.20 24.14
C SER A 123 -6.19 -0.53 25.49
N ARG A 124 -5.73 -1.79 25.56
CA ARG A 124 -5.70 -2.57 26.81
C ARG A 124 -4.50 -2.27 27.69
N SER A 125 -3.39 -1.84 27.09
CA SER A 125 -2.17 -1.46 27.78
C SER A 125 -2.13 0.02 28.19
N LEU A 126 -3.22 0.78 27.99
CA LEU A 126 -3.24 2.24 28.18
C LEU A 126 -2.79 2.68 29.58
N ARG A 127 -3.15 1.93 30.63
CA ARG A 127 -2.73 2.22 32.01
C ARG A 127 -1.22 2.07 32.26
N ARG A 128 -0.53 1.34 31.39
CA ARG A 128 0.91 1.03 31.48
C ARG A 128 1.67 1.53 30.25
N ILE A 129 1.08 2.44 29.47
CA ILE A 129 1.65 2.87 28.20
C ILE A 129 3.00 3.61 28.38
N ASP A 130 3.19 4.22 29.55
CA ASP A 130 4.46 4.84 29.93
C ASP A 130 5.58 3.82 30.14
N GLU A 131 5.27 2.56 30.44
CA GLU A 131 6.30 1.54 30.58
C GLU A 131 6.83 1.14 29.20
N ILE A 132 8.16 1.17 29.03
CA ILE A 132 8.83 0.82 27.76
C ILE A 132 8.37 -0.55 27.24
N ARG A 133 8.17 -1.52 28.15
CA ARG A 133 7.70 -2.87 27.81
C ARG A 133 6.35 -2.86 27.09
N TYR A 134 5.37 -2.14 27.62
CA TYR A 134 3.98 -2.19 27.17
C TYR A 134 3.68 -1.16 26.07
N GLY A 135 4.30 0.01 26.12
CA GLY A 135 4.13 1.08 25.14
C GLY A 135 5.04 0.98 23.92
N VAL A 136 6.18 0.30 24.00
CA VAL A 136 7.18 0.26 22.90
C VAL A 136 7.60 -1.16 22.56
N ALA A 137 8.14 -1.94 23.50
CA ALA A 137 8.77 -3.24 23.18
C ALA A 137 7.76 -4.25 22.62
N ILE A 138 6.63 -4.49 23.28
CA ILE A 138 5.62 -5.45 22.80
C ILE A 138 4.96 -4.95 21.50
N PRO A 139 4.51 -3.69 21.38
CA PRO A 139 4.03 -3.14 20.12
C PRO A 139 5.05 -3.25 18.97
N PHE A 140 6.34 -3.08 19.26
CA PHE A 140 7.41 -3.22 18.28
C PHE A 140 7.60 -4.68 17.83
N VAL A 141 7.46 -5.64 18.74
CA VAL A 141 7.45 -7.07 18.38
C VAL A 141 6.26 -7.37 17.47
N LEU A 142 5.06 -6.87 17.80
CA LEU A 142 3.88 -7.02 16.95
C LEU A 142 4.11 -6.41 15.56
N LEU A 143 4.63 -5.19 15.49
CA LEU A 143 5.03 -4.56 14.23
C LEU A 143 6.02 -5.41 13.44
N SER A 144 7.05 -5.94 14.10
CA SER A 144 8.08 -6.76 13.46
C SER A 144 7.50 -8.07 12.91
N CYS A 145 6.52 -8.69 13.57
CA CYS A 145 5.84 -9.89 13.09
C CYS A 145 5.14 -9.69 11.74
N PHE A 146 4.66 -8.47 11.45
CA PHE A 146 4.04 -8.14 10.16
C PHE A 146 5.04 -7.54 9.16
N ALA A 147 5.92 -6.66 9.62
CA ALA A 147 6.86 -5.93 8.77
C ALA A 147 7.97 -6.82 8.21
N LEU A 148 8.49 -7.78 8.98
CA LEU A 148 9.61 -8.62 8.54
C LEU A 148 9.24 -9.54 7.36
N PRO A 149 8.11 -10.28 7.37
CA PRO A 149 7.70 -11.06 6.19
C PRO A 149 7.56 -10.20 4.93
N ILE A 150 6.94 -9.01 5.06
CA ILE A 150 6.72 -8.08 3.95
C ILE A 150 8.04 -7.51 3.41
N LEU A 151 8.98 -7.18 4.30
CA LEU A 151 10.32 -6.73 3.93
C LEU A 151 11.07 -7.83 3.16
N VAL A 152 10.85 -9.08 3.56
CA VAL A 152 11.41 -10.28 2.93
C VAL A 152 10.77 -10.55 1.57
N GLU A 153 9.53 -10.13 1.30
CA GLU A 153 8.84 -10.10 -0.03
C GLU A 153 9.33 -8.98 -0.98
N PRO A 154 10.60 -8.57 -0.83
CA PRO A 154 11.10 -7.22 -1.11
C PRO A 154 10.09 -6.05 -1.21
N ASP A 155 9.05 -5.96 -0.37
CA ASP A 155 8.07 -4.85 -0.42
C ASP A 155 8.39 -3.71 0.57
N TYR A 156 9.34 -2.86 0.17
CA TYR A 156 9.79 -1.73 0.98
C TYR A 156 8.71 -0.66 1.18
N GLY A 157 7.87 -0.42 0.17
CA GLY A 157 6.81 0.59 0.26
C GLY A 157 5.79 0.22 1.33
N THR A 158 5.32 -1.03 1.30
CA THR A 158 4.38 -1.53 2.32
C THR A 158 5.04 -1.64 3.69
N THR A 159 6.31 -2.05 3.76
CA THR A 159 7.06 -2.11 5.03
C THR A 159 7.17 -0.73 5.69
N ILE A 160 7.54 0.30 4.93
CA ILE A 160 7.65 1.68 5.43
C ILE A 160 6.26 2.16 5.89
N LEU A 161 5.22 1.90 5.10
CA LEU A 161 3.86 2.32 5.43
C LEU A 161 3.38 1.70 6.75
N ILE A 162 3.49 0.38 6.91
CA ILE A 162 3.08 -0.31 8.16
C ILE A 162 3.91 0.16 9.34
N SER A 163 5.21 0.37 9.13
CA SER A 163 6.11 0.85 10.19
C SER A 163 5.72 2.26 10.65
N ALA A 164 5.47 3.18 9.70
CA ALA A 164 5.02 4.53 9.97
C ALA A 164 3.67 4.53 10.71
N VAL A 165 2.69 3.76 10.23
CA VAL A 165 1.38 3.63 10.87
C VAL A 165 1.52 3.07 12.29
N GLY A 166 2.34 2.04 12.50
CA GLY A 166 2.56 1.47 13.82
C GLY A 166 3.19 2.45 14.80
N ILE A 167 4.21 3.20 14.37
CA ILE A 167 4.83 4.27 15.18
C ILE A 167 3.80 5.37 15.50
N CYS A 168 2.99 5.79 14.52
CA CYS A 168 1.91 6.75 14.75
C CYS A 168 0.89 6.25 15.78
N LEU A 169 0.48 4.99 15.72
CA LEU A 169 -0.44 4.41 16.70
C LEU A 169 0.17 4.39 18.11
N MET A 170 1.45 4.04 18.24
CA MET A 170 2.17 4.09 19.53
C MET A 170 2.25 5.53 20.07
N LEU A 171 2.54 6.53 19.22
CA LEU A 171 2.54 7.94 19.60
C LEU A 171 1.17 8.40 20.08
N ILE A 172 0.10 8.08 19.33
CA ILE A 172 -1.28 8.45 19.68
C ILE A 172 -1.72 7.81 20.99
N ALA A 173 -1.28 6.58 21.27
CA ALA A 173 -1.57 5.90 22.52
C ALA A 173 -0.87 6.54 23.74
N GLY A 174 0.12 7.41 23.53
CA GLY A 174 0.89 8.07 24.59
C GLY A 174 2.17 7.33 24.96
N ALA A 175 2.74 6.50 24.08
CA ALA A 175 4.03 5.86 24.34
C ALA A 175 5.16 6.90 24.46
N ARG A 176 6.15 6.60 25.30
CA ARG A 176 7.29 7.50 25.53
C ARG A 176 8.06 7.79 24.24
N VAL A 177 8.19 9.08 23.92
CA VAL A 177 8.81 9.57 22.68
C VAL A 177 10.30 9.20 22.55
N GLY A 178 11.04 9.11 23.66
CA GLY A 178 12.48 8.81 23.66
C GLY A 178 12.81 7.43 23.09
N PRO A 179 12.32 6.33 23.69
CA PRO A 179 12.52 5.00 23.13
C PRO A 179 11.89 4.84 21.73
N LEU A 180 10.78 5.53 21.47
CA LEU A 180 10.10 5.43 20.18
C LEU A 180 10.90 6.10 19.05
N SER A 181 11.54 7.24 19.31
CA SER A 181 12.42 7.88 18.32
C SER A 181 13.67 7.04 18.03
N ALA A 182 14.21 6.34 19.04
CA ALA A 182 15.30 5.38 18.84
C ALA A 182 14.87 4.22 17.92
N VAL A 183 13.69 3.63 18.17
CA VAL A 183 13.13 2.57 17.32
C VAL A 183 12.88 3.05 15.89
N ALA A 184 12.30 4.25 15.73
CA ALA A 184 12.06 4.87 14.44
C ALA A 184 13.38 5.11 13.68
N GLY A 185 14.40 5.61 14.38
CA GLY A 185 15.74 5.82 13.84
C GLY A 185 16.35 4.51 13.33
N VAL A 186 16.40 3.47 14.17
CA VAL A 186 16.93 2.15 13.80
C VAL A 186 16.19 1.58 12.59
N GLY A 187 14.85 1.66 12.56
CA GLY A 187 14.05 1.20 11.43
C GLY A 187 14.37 1.95 10.14
N LEU A 188 14.49 3.28 10.21
CA LEU A 188 14.85 4.11 9.06
C LEU A 188 16.25 3.77 8.53
N PHE A 189 17.24 3.67 9.41
CA PHE A 189 18.61 3.28 9.03
C PHE A 189 18.67 1.87 8.43
N GLY A 190 17.92 0.91 8.99
CA GLY A 190 17.85 -0.45 8.46
C GLY A 190 17.28 -0.48 7.04
N VAL A 191 16.15 0.21 6.81
CA VAL A 191 15.55 0.29 5.47
C VAL A 191 16.46 1.04 4.49
N ALA A 192 17.06 2.16 4.91
CA ALA A 192 18.00 2.91 4.08
C ALA A 192 19.20 2.03 3.68
N GLY A 193 19.80 1.29 4.61
CA GLY A 193 20.90 0.36 4.34
C GLY A 193 20.51 -0.71 3.30
N LEU A 194 19.31 -1.30 3.41
CA LEU A 194 18.80 -2.29 2.45
C LEU A 194 18.50 -1.70 1.07
N ILE A 195 18.20 -0.41 0.99
CA ILE A 195 18.02 0.31 -0.28
C ILE A 195 19.38 0.53 -0.95
N PHE A 196 20.38 1.01 -0.21
CA PHE A 196 21.72 1.28 -0.75
C PHE A 196 22.45 0.02 -1.24
N GLN A 197 22.16 -1.14 -0.64
CA GLN A 197 22.73 -2.41 -1.09
C GLN A 197 22.20 -2.91 -2.44
N ASN A 198 21.10 -2.34 -2.95
CA ASN A 198 20.50 -2.79 -4.20
C ASN A 198 20.73 -1.76 -5.33
N PRO A 199 21.63 -2.03 -6.30
CA PRO A 199 21.96 -1.12 -7.39
C PRO A 199 20.74 -0.71 -8.22
N GLU A 200 19.74 -1.58 -8.35
CA GLU A 200 18.50 -1.27 -9.05
C GLU A 200 17.73 -0.13 -8.37
N ARG A 201 17.72 -0.11 -7.04
CA ARG A 201 16.94 0.84 -6.24
C ARG A 201 17.64 2.17 -6.08
N VAL A 202 18.96 2.16 -5.86
CA VAL A 202 19.76 3.37 -5.92
C VAL A 202 19.60 4.03 -7.30
N GLY A 203 19.62 3.24 -8.37
CA GLY A 203 19.33 3.72 -9.72
C GLY A 203 17.96 4.40 -9.87
N ARG A 204 16.92 3.91 -9.18
CA ARG A 204 15.58 4.56 -9.16
C ARG A 204 15.59 5.87 -8.37
N ILE A 205 16.30 5.94 -7.25
CA ILE A 205 16.42 7.17 -6.44
C ILE A 205 17.22 8.23 -7.19
N MET A 206 18.34 7.84 -7.81
CA MET A 206 19.16 8.74 -8.63
C MET A 206 18.39 9.22 -9.86
N ALA A 207 17.65 8.33 -10.53
CA ALA A 207 16.72 8.69 -11.58
C ALA A 207 15.61 9.66 -11.13
N PHE A 208 15.22 9.63 -9.85
CA PHE A 208 14.24 10.55 -9.29
C PHE A 208 14.86 11.93 -8.97
N LEU A 209 16.06 11.95 -8.40
CA LEU A 209 16.77 13.17 -8.02
C LEU A 209 17.33 13.92 -9.24
N ASP A 210 17.78 13.19 -10.26
CA ASP A 210 18.27 13.74 -11.52
C ASP A 210 17.70 12.97 -12.72
N PRO A 211 16.46 13.31 -13.13
CA PRO A 211 15.79 12.66 -14.24
C PRO A 211 16.45 12.95 -15.60
N GLN A 212 17.15 14.08 -15.73
CA GLN A 212 17.68 14.59 -17.00
C GLN A 212 18.92 13.81 -17.46
N THR A 213 19.72 13.28 -16.54
CA THR A 213 20.90 12.47 -16.86
C THR A 213 20.59 11.00 -17.11
N HIS A 214 19.40 10.52 -16.71
CA HIS A 214 18.99 9.11 -16.77
C HIS A 214 17.81 8.87 -17.73
N GLU A 215 17.56 9.81 -18.65
CA GLU A 215 16.36 9.84 -19.49
C GLU A 215 16.13 8.54 -20.26
N GLN A 216 17.14 7.88 -20.81
CA GLN A 216 16.99 6.69 -21.66
C GLN A 216 16.85 5.35 -20.89
N GLY A 217 16.65 5.39 -19.56
CA GLY A 217 16.57 4.19 -18.72
C GLY A 217 15.54 4.30 -17.59
N LYS A 218 15.99 4.14 -16.35
CA LYS A 218 15.12 4.07 -15.15
C LYS A 218 14.33 5.36 -14.87
N ALA A 219 14.75 6.49 -15.44
CA ALA A 219 14.04 7.77 -15.31
C ALA A 219 13.03 8.01 -16.44
N TRP A 220 12.94 7.16 -17.47
CA TRP A 220 12.12 7.45 -18.67
C TRP A 220 10.64 7.69 -18.33
N GLN A 221 10.08 6.89 -17.41
CA GLN A 221 8.69 7.09 -16.94
C GLN A 221 8.52 8.42 -16.19
N LEU A 222 9.48 8.81 -15.35
CA LEU A 222 9.42 10.05 -14.57
C LEU A 222 9.65 11.28 -15.44
N ALA A 223 10.61 11.23 -16.36
CA ALA A 223 10.88 12.29 -17.31
C ALA A 223 9.67 12.52 -18.22
N ASN A 224 9.00 11.46 -18.66
CA ASN A 224 7.79 11.58 -19.47
C ASN A 224 6.57 12.02 -18.67
N SER A 225 6.43 11.65 -17.39
CA SER A 225 5.35 12.20 -16.55
C SER A 225 5.54 13.70 -16.26
N LEU A 226 6.78 14.14 -16.03
CA LEU A 226 7.11 15.57 -15.85
C LEU A 226 6.88 16.38 -17.12
N ARG A 227 7.28 15.85 -18.28
CA ARG A 227 6.99 16.48 -19.59
C ARG A 227 5.48 16.52 -19.89
N ALA A 228 4.72 15.51 -19.45
CA ALA A 228 3.27 15.47 -19.66
C ALA A 228 2.57 16.51 -18.80
N PHE A 229 3.09 16.71 -17.58
CA PHE A 229 2.66 17.80 -16.70
C PHE A 229 3.03 19.17 -17.27
N ALA A 230 4.25 19.35 -17.78
CA ALA A 230 4.69 20.61 -18.35
C ALA A 230 3.95 21.00 -19.64
N SER A 231 3.50 20.02 -20.43
CA SER A 231 2.71 20.24 -21.65
C SER A 231 1.19 20.26 -21.39
N GLY A 232 0.75 19.89 -20.19
CA GLY A 232 -0.63 20.04 -19.76
C GLY A 232 -0.90 21.46 -19.30
N GLU A 233 -1.43 22.30 -20.19
CA GLU A 233 -1.85 23.67 -19.88
C GLU A 233 -2.74 23.78 -18.62
N MET A 234 -2.95 24.99 -18.08
CA MET A 234 -3.67 25.23 -16.82
C MET A 234 -5.10 24.64 -16.75
N PHE A 235 -5.75 24.46 -17.91
CA PHE A 235 -7.08 23.84 -18.04
C PHE A 235 -7.03 22.42 -18.61
N GLY A 236 -5.83 21.89 -18.87
CA GLY A 236 -5.58 20.64 -19.56
C GLY A 236 -5.82 20.74 -21.07
N VAL A 237 -5.23 19.83 -21.84
CA VAL A 237 -5.36 19.77 -23.30
C VAL A 237 -6.65 19.04 -23.79
N GLY A 238 -7.54 18.70 -22.86
CA GLY A 238 -8.75 17.89 -23.11
C GLY A 238 -8.52 16.38 -22.94
N PHE A 239 -9.59 15.63 -22.63
CA PHE A 239 -9.53 14.19 -22.41
C PHE A 239 -9.08 13.46 -23.69
N GLY A 240 -8.01 12.67 -23.59
CA GLY A 240 -7.47 11.90 -24.72
C GLY A 240 -6.51 12.66 -25.64
N ASN A 241 -6.23 13.94 -25.37
CA ASN A 241 -5.39 14.78 -26.25
C ASN A 241 -3.96 15.00 -25.73
N SER A 242 -3.52 14.25 -24.71
CA SER A 242 -2.16 14.40 -24.17
C SER A 242 -1.13 13.78 -25.12
N PHE A 243 -0.23 14.61 -25.64
CA PHE A 243 0.79 14.25 -26.64
C PHE A 243 1.68 13.06 -26.22
N GLN A 244 1.85 12.84 -24.91
CA GLN A 244 2.76 11.82 -24.38
C GLN A 244 2.15 10.43 -24.20
N LYS A 245 0.85 10.32 -24.46
CA LYS A 245 0.09 9.06 -24.41
C LYS A 245 0.35 8.20 -25.67
N TYR A 246 0.75 8.84 -26.77
CA TYR A 246 1.15 8.25 -28.05
C TYR A 246 2.59 7.67 -28.06
N HIS A 247 2.86 6.63 -27.26
CA HIS A 247 4.11 5.79 -27.28
C HIS A 247 5.24 6.10 -26.26
N TYR A 248 5.03 6.99 -25.27
CA TYR A 248 6.11 7.41 -24.35
C TYR A 248 6.00 6.91 -22.89
N LEU A 249 5.23 5.86 -22.59
CA LEU A 249 5.21 5.20 -21.27
C LEU A 249 5.29 3.66 -21.40
N PRO A 250 6.38 2.98 -21.01
CA PRO A 250 6.56 1.55 -21.20
C PRO A 250 6.30 0.91 -19.85
N GLU A 251 5.18 0.21 -19.74
CA GLU A 251 4.64 -0.34 -18.49
C GLU A 251 3.72 0.65 -17.73
N ALA A 252 2.48 0.70 -18.16
CA ALA A 252 1.37 0.53 -17.22
C ALA A 252 0.97 -0.94 -17.13
#